data_AF-G6F050-F1
#
_entry.id   AF-G6F050-F1
#
_cell.length_a   1.000
_cell.length_b   1.000
_cell.length_c   1.000
_cell.angle_alpha   90.00
_cell.angle_beta   90.00
_cell.angle_gamma   90.00
#
_symmetry.space_group_name_H-M   'P 1'
#
loop_
_entity.id
_entity.type
_entity.pdbx_description
1 polymer ?
#
loop_
_entity_poly.entity_id
_entity_poly.type
_entity_poly.pdbx_seq_one_letter_code
_entity_poly.pdbx_strand_id
1 'polypeptide(L)'
;MSIIALIKQHLHSRRYQTIALLLLVAIIHLTRSPEVIIDSRFWAEEGGFFYHAWVMPPLQALFYSYGGYLNLPVNAATLIAKWCAPLKYAPYVTIIIGVLFQLLPTFLILTAKDKWLVSFYNRALITLLLLFVPESLEIALQSLHIQFQLTLAAAIILILDNTSTHQRWFKLIILLLTPLSGVMSILLLPLYALRCYIDKDRLRIEQFFTLFIGNIIQFAFFYQSFNLRQYHTSLTDFLSIFFAKELYIPFFGNNSLSNPYLFYLQSLVKNQQIPILACCISIFFLFIIIFCFYKYPKTRLASYLLAYALLNLALSTFGIIGPTYWFFEPYFCQRYAFISQSLLCILLVYFIYNLPKTGQYICIFLSIWLLIASTYNYYHFTSISYGVPPWRQQIKLWKHHPDIIIKTWPYGWSIQLPYNHQHIQ
;
A
#
# COMPACT_ATOMS: atom_id res chain seq x y z
N MET A 1 -6.58 -44.82 -1.64
CA MET A 1 -7.29 -43.51 -1.64
C MET A 1 -7.16 -42.92 -3.04
N SER A 2 -8.24 -42.57 -3.73
CA SER A 2 -8.13 -42.05 -5.11
C SER A 2 -7.43 -40.69 -5.12
N ILE A 3 -6.66 -40.39 -6.18
CA ILE A 3 -5.99 -39.09 -6.37
C ILE A 3 -6.99 -37.93 -6.21
N ILE A 4 -8.24 -38.11 -6.67
CA ILE A 4 -9.33 -37.14 -6.53
C ILE A 4 -9.70 -36.90 -5.05
N ALA A 5 -9.74 -37.94 -4.21
CA ALA A 5 -10.02 -37.79 -2.78
C ALA A 5 -8.87 -37.07 -2.05
N LEU A 6 -7.62 -37.36 -2.43
CA LEU A 6 -6.44 -36.65 -1.92
C LEU A 6 -6.49 -35.16 -2.30
N ILE A 7 -6.80 -34.84 -3.57
CA ILE A 7 -6.94 -33.46 -4.05
C ILE A 7 -8.07 -32.74 -3.30
N LYS A 8 -9.24 -33.36 -3.11
CA LYS A 8 -10.35 -32.76 -2.34
C LYS A 8 -9.94 -32.49 -0.88
N GLN A 9 -9.25 -33.43 -0.24
CA GLN A 9 -8.76 -33.23 1.13
C GLN A 9 -7.74 -32.08 1.23
N HIS A 10 -6.84 -31.97 0.25
CA HIS A 10 -5.85 -30.89 0.19
C HIS A 10 -6.51 -29.53 -0.07
N LEU A 11 -7.51 -29.47 -0.96
CA LEU A 11 -8.30 -28.27 -1.24
C LEU A 11 -9.07 -27.76 -0.02
N HIS A 12 -9.41 -28.63 0.94
CA HIS A 12 -10.06 -28.23 2.19
C HIS A 12 -9.08 -27.78 3.28
N SER A 13 -7.79 -28.10 3.17
CA SER A 13 -6.82 -27.67 4.16
C SER A 13 -6.51 -26.19 4.01
N ARG A 14 -6.72 -25.47 5.11
CA ARG A 14 -6.51 -24.03 5.21
C ARG A 14 -5.12 -23.59 4.74
N ARG A 15 -4.09 -24.40 5.03
CA ARG A 15 -2.69 -24.11 4.66
C ARG A 15 -2.50 -24.06 3.14
N TYR A 16 -3.03 -25.04 2.42
CA TYR A 16 -2.92 -25.07 0.95
C TYR A 16 -3.75 -23.96 0.30
N GLN A 17 -4.93 -23.65 0.83
CA GLN A 17 -5.71 -22.49 0.38
C GLN A 17 -4.95 -21.17 0.56
N THR A 18 -4.28 -20.98 1.70
CA THR A 18 -3.45 -19.80 1.95
C THR A 18 -2.30 -19.71 0.95
N ILE A 19 -1.56 -20.81 0.71
CA ILE A 19 -0.47 -20.83 -0.26
C ILE A 19 -0.99 -20.54 -1.67
N ALA A 20 -2.09 -21.17 -2.09
CA ALA A 20 -2.69 -20.97 -3.40
C ALA A 20 -3.12 -19.51 -3.62
N LEU A 21 -3.77 -18.89 -2.63
CA LEU A 21 -4.19 -17.49 -2.70
C LEU A 21 -2.99 -16.53 -2.73
N LEU A 22 -1.91 -16.80 -1.99
CA LEU A 22 -0.70 -16.00 -2.04
C LEU A 22 0.03 -16.12 -3.38
N LEU A 23 0.10 -17.34 -3.93
CA LEU A 23 0.65 -17.57 -5.28
C LEU A 23 -0.18 -16.87 -6.34
N LEU A 24 -1.51 -16.91 -6.23
CA LEU A 24 -2.41 -16.19 -7.14
C LEU A 24 -2.11 -14.68 -7.12
N VAL A 25 -2.01 -14.08 -5.93
CA VAL A 25 -1.67 -12.65 -5.77
C VAL A 25 -0.31 -12.33 -6.38
N ALA A 26 0.71 -13.15 -6.08
CA ALA A 26 2.06 -12.96 -6.61
C ALA A 26 2.09 -13.03 -8.14
N ILE A 27 1.46 -14.05 -8.72
CA ILE A 27 1.39 -14.25 -10.18
C ILE A 27 0.67 -13.07 -10.83
N ILE A 28 -0.49 -12.65 -10.31
CA ILE A 28 -1.26 -11.55 -10.91
C ILE A 28 -0.47 -10.23 -10.87
N HIS A 29 0.19 -9.91 -9.75
CA HIS A 29 1.07 -8.75 -9.68
C HIS A 29 2.20 -8.80 -10.70
N LEU A 30 2.87 -9.96 -10.82
CA LEU A 30 3.96 -10.16 -11.78
C LEU A 30 3.48 -10.04 -13.24
N THR A 31 2.27 -10.50 -13.54
CA THR A 31 1.69 -10.40 -14.89
C THR A 31 1.08 -9.04 -15.21
N ARG A 32 0.86 -8.16 -14.22
CA ARG A 32 0.31 -6.81 -14.43
C ARG A 32 1.21 -5.94 -15.30
N SER A 33 2.52 -6.04 -15.08
CA SER A 33 3.53 -5.20 -15.74
C SER A 33 4.72 -6.09 -16.13
N PRO A 34 4.57 -6.95 -17.16
CA PRO A 34 5.60 -7.90 -17.57
C PRO A 34 6.93 -7.21 -17.92
N GLU A 35 6.88 -5.95 -18.38
CA GLU A 35 8.05 -5.12 -18.62
C GLU A 35 8.93 -4.95 -17.37
N VAL A 36 8.35 -4.87 -16.17
CA VAL A 36 9.11 -4.77 -14.91
C VAL A 36 9.99 -6.01 -14.70
N ILE A 37 9.53 -7.17 -15.16
CA ILE A 37 10.28 -8.43 -15.06
C ILE A 37 11.25 -8.58 -16.23
N ILE A 38 10.85 -8.18 -17.44
CA ILE A 38 11.68 -8.35 -18.63
C ILE A 38 12.85 -7.34 -18.64
N ASP A 39 12.56 -6.07 -18.39
CA ASP A 39 13.54 -4.97 -18.53
C ASP A 39 14.16 -4.51 -17.20
N SER A 40 13.50 -4.81 -16.07
CA SER A 40 13.89 -4.61 -14.67
C SER A 40 14.58 -3.29 -14.37
N ARG A 41 13.93 -2.37 -13.67
CA ARG A 41 14.47 -1.03 -13.39
C ARG A 41 14.13 -0.56 -12.00
N PHE A 42 15.02 0.26 -11.45
CA PHE A 42 14.69 1.02 -10.25
C PHE A 42 13.55 1.99 -10.52
N TRP A 43 12.63 2.06 -9.59
CA TRP A 43 11.44 2.90 -9.68
C TRP A 43 11.61 4.25 -8.97
N ALA A 44 11.45 5.33 -9.71
CA ALA A 44 11.54 6.72 -9.33
C ALA A 44 12.74 6.99 -8.41
N GLU A 45 12.46 7.42 -7.18
CA GLU A 45 13.46 7.71 -6.15
C GLU A 45 14.27 6.48 -5.70
N GLU A 46 13.79 5.25 -5.94
CA GLU A 46 14.51 4.00 -5.61
C GLU A 46 15.92 3.98 -6.25
N GLY A 47 16.07 4.58 -7.43
CA GLY A 47 17.38 4.74 -8.05
C GLY A 47 18.33 5.58 -7.20
N GLY A 48 17.83 6.65 -6.58
CA GLY A 48 18.59 7.50 -5.66
C GLY A 48 19.00 6.73 -4.40
N PHE A 49 18.08 5.95 -3.82
CA PHE A 49 18.41 5.05 -2.72
C PHE A 49 19.52 4.06 -3.10
N PHE A 50 19.45 3.47 -4.30
CA PHE A 50 20.49 2.59 -4.80
C PHE A 50 21.82 3.32 -5.04
N TYR A 51 21.81 4.55 -5.53
CA TYR A 51 23.01 5.39 -5.61
C TYR A 51 23.65 5.57 -4.22
N HIS A 52 22.88 5.88 -3.19
CA HIS A 52 23.41 6.01 -1.83
C HIS A 52 23.96 4.69 -1.29
N ALA A 53 23.27 3.57 -1.53
CA ALA A 53 23.81 2.25 -1.23
C ALA A 53 25.14 1.98 -1.96
N TRP A 54 25.29 2.48 -3.20
CA TRP A 54 26.50 2.35 -4.02
C TRP A 54 27.68 3.14 -3.45
N VAL A 55 27.48 4.41 -3.10
CA VAL A 55 28.59 5.35 -2.78
C VAL A 55 28.90 5.51 -1.30
N MET A 56 27.92 5.26 -0.41
CA MET A 56 28.09 5.47 1.03
C MET A 56 28.57 4.19 1.75
N PRO A 57 29.20 4.33 2.94
CA PRO A 57 29.39 3.21 3.86
C PRO A 57 28.05 2.52 4.18
N PRO A 58 28.01 1.18 4.33
CA PRO A 58 26.75 0.44 4.48
C PRO A 58 25.84 0.94 5.61
N LEU A 59 26.41 1.30 6.76
CA LEU A 59 25.64 1.80 7.90
C LEU A 59 25.00 3.17 7.61
N GLN A 60 25.73 4.05 6.92
CA GLN A 60 25.22 5.38 6.54
C GLN A 60 24.11 5.26 5.48
N ALA A 61 24.29 4.37 4.50
CA ALA A 61 23.26 4.07 3.51
C ALA A 61 22.00 3.46 4.16
N LEU A 62 22.18 2.57 5.15
CA LEU A 62 21.06 1.90 5.84
C LEU A 62 20.16 2.90 6.58
N PHE A 63 20.76 3.92 7.17
CA PHE A 63 20.07 4.97 7.94
C PHE A 63 19.92 6.29 7.16
N TYR A 64 20.03 6.24 5.84
CA TYR A 64 19.82 7.42 5.00
C TYR A 64 18.36 7.88 5.03
N SER A 65 18.14 9.17 5.27
CA SER A 65 16.82 9.79 5.24
C SER A 65 16.57 10.53 3.95
N TYR A 66 15.38 10.37 3.39
CA TYR A 66 14.93 11.04 2.17
C TYR A 66 13.48 11.48 2.32
N GLY A 67 13.13 12.65 1.77
CA GLY A 67 11.75 13.15 1.82
C GLY A 67 11.25 13.53 3.21
N GLY A 68 12.19 13.77 4.15
CA GLY A 68 11.94 14.19 5.52
C GLY A 68 11.84 13.06 6.55
N TYR A 69 12.20 11.82 6.20
CA TYR A 69 12.11 10.67 7.10
C TYR A 69 13.02 9.50 6.69
N LEU A 70 13.22 8.54 7.58
CA LEU A 70 13.91 7.27 7.28
C LEU A 70 12.95 6.27 6.62
N ASN A 71 13.40 5.65 5.54
CA ASN A 71 12.73 4.50 4.93
C ASN A 71 13.64 3.27 4.99
N LEU A 72 13.76 2.69 6.18
CA LEU A 72 14.69 1.60 6.48
C LEU A 72 14.53 0.39 5.55
N PRO A 73 13.31 -0.09 5.21
CA PRO A 73 13.16 -1.22 4.29
C PRO A 73 13.71 -0.96 2.89
N VAL A 74 13.56 0.26 2.35
CA VAL A 74 14.10 0.63 1.03
C VAL A 74 15.61 0.71 1.05
N ASN A 75 16.18 1.32 2.10
CA ASN A 75 17.63 1.37 2.30
C ASN A 75 18.21 -0.05 2.39
N ALA A 76 17.56 -0.92 3.15
CA ALA A 76 17.97 -2.32 3.27
C ALA A 76 17.84 -3.06 1.93
N ALA A 77 16.73 -2.88 1.20
CA ALA A 77 16.51 -3.53 -0.09
C ALA A 77 17.57 -3.14 -1.13
N THR A 78 17.91 -1.85 -1.21
CA THR A 78 18.93 -1.34 -2.13
C THR A 78 20.36 -1.72 -1.73
N LEU A 79 20.65 -1.83 -0.43
CA LEU A 79 21.90 -2.42 0.06
C LEU A 79 22.02 -3.89 -0.28
N ILE A 80 20.97 -4.68 -0.05
CA ILE A 80 20.95 -6.10 -0.44
C ILE A 80 21.13 -6.23 -1.95
N ALA A 81 20.49 -5.36 -2.74
CA ALA A 81 20.65 -5.33 -4.20
C ALA A 81 22.10 -5.08 -4.65
N LYS A 82 22.84 -4.21 -3.95
CA LYS A 82 24.26 -3.95 -4.22
C LYS A 82 25.14 -5.17 -3.93
N TRP A 83 24.89 -5.88 -2.83
CA TRP A 83 25.80 -6.93 -2.33
C TRP A 83 25.46 -8.34 -2.82
N CYS A 84 24.18 -8.62 -3.08
CA CYS A 84 23.71 -9.98 -3.37
C CYS A 84 23.49 -10.24 -4.88
N ALA A 85 23.64 -9.23 -5.74
CA ALA A 85 23.44 -9.39 -7.17
C ALA A 85 24.43 -8.54 -7.98
N PRO A 86 24.89 -9.04 -9.15
CA PRO A 86 25.63 -8.21 -10.11
C PRO A 86 24.82 -6.97 -10.48
N LEU A 87 25.48 -5.83 -10.74
CA LEU A 87 24.82 -4.53 -11.01
C LEU A 87 23.70 -4.62 -12.07
N LYS A 88 23.88 -5.44 -13.11
CA LYS A 88 22.88 -5.65 -14.18
C LYS A 88 21.58 -6.32 -13.69
N TYR A 89 21.58 -6.96 -12.53
CA TYR A 89 20.43 -7.64 -11.92
C TYR A 89 19.96 -7.00 -10.61
N ALA A 90 20.61 -5.93 -10.14
CA ALA A 90 20.26 -5.27 -8.88
C ALA A 90 18.77 -4.88 -8.76
N PRO A 91 18.09 -4.36 -9.81
CA PRO A 91 16.65 -4.06 -9.71
C PRO A 91 15.76 -5.28 -9.44
N TYR A 92 16.16 -6.49 -9.85
CA TYR A 92 15.36 -7.70 -9.54
C TYR A 92 15.29 -7.97 -8.04
N VAL A 93 16.36 -7.64 -7.30
CA VAL A 93 16.37 -7.81 -5.84
C VAL A 93 15.35 -6.89 -5.18
N THR A 94 15.28 -5.62 -5.60
CA THR A 94 14.29 -4.68 -5.05
C THR A 94 12.87 -5.03 -5.45
N ILE A 95 12.65 -5.53 -6.68
CA ILE A 95 11.35 -6.07 -7.13
C ILE A 95 10.91 -7.25 -6.27
N ILE A 96 11.78 -8.25 -6.05
CA ILE A 96 11.48 -9.44 -5.24
C ILE A 96 11.11 -9.02 -3.81
N ILE A 97 11.91 -8.14 -3.20
CA ILE A 97 11.61 -7.64 -1.85
C ILE A 97 10.28 -6.87 -1.84
N GLY A 98 10.03 -6.01 -2.83
CA GLY A 98 8.76 -5.30 -3.00
C GLY A 98 7.55 -6.25 -3.03
N VAL A 99 7.63 -7.33 -3.83
CA VAL A 99 6.58 -8.37 -3.90
C VAL A 99 6.38 -9.06 -2.56
N LEU A 100 7.46 -9.41 -1.84
CA LEU A 100 7.35 -10.04 -0.52
C LEU A 100 6.57 -9.16 0.47
N PHE A 101 6.82 -7.85 0.48
CA PHE A 101 6.07 -6.91 1.33
C PHE A 101 4.65 -6.65 0.83
N GLN A 102 4.39 -6.69 -0.48
CA GLN A 102 3.03 -6.62 -1.03
C GLN A 102 2.17 -7.82 -0.63
N LEU A 103 2.78 -9.00 -0.48
CA LEU A 103 2.08 -10.19 0.01
C LEU A 103 1.77 -10.13 1.51
N LEU A 104 2.42 -9.24 2.26
CA LEU A 104 2.36 -9.20 3.73
C LEU A 104 0.95 -8.94 4.29
N PRO A 105 0.18 -7.92 3.85
CA PRO A 105 -1.19 -7.70 4.33
C PRO A 105 -2.10 -8.92 4.11
N THR A 106 -2.02 -9.50 2.91
CA THR A 106 -2.79 -10.69 2.53
C THR A 106 -2.37 -11.91 3.36
N PHE A 107 -1.07 -12.11 3.59
CA PHE A 107 -0.55 -13.17 4.44
C PHE A 107 -1.12 -13.09 5.86
N LEU A 108 -1.16 -11.90 6.46
CA LEU A 108 -1.74 -11.69 7.78
C LEU A 108 -3.22 -12.10 7.82
N ILE A 109 -4.02 -11.67 6.84
CA ILE A 109 -5.45 -12.02 6.76
C ILE A 109 -5.65 -13.52 6.56
N LEU A 110 -4.91 -14.13 5.64
CA LEU A 110 -5.09 -15.55 5.31
C LEU A 110 -4.68 -16.48 6.45
N THR A 111 -3.75 -16.05 7.31
CA THR A 111 -3.28 -16.81 8.47
C THR A 111 -4.02 -16.48 9.78
N ALA A 112 -4.86 -15.44 9.80
CA ALA A 112 -5.61 -14.99 10.97
C ALA A 112 -6.73 -15.95 11.39
N LYS A 113 -6.89 -16.22 12.69
CA LYS A 113 -7.88 -17.19 13.20
C LYS A 113 -9.26 -16.59 13.53
N ASP A 114 -9.44 -15.30 13.25
CA ASP A 114 -10.66 -14.55 13.50
C ASP A 114 -11.89 -15.20 12.85
N LYS A 115 -13.03 -15.17 13.56
CA LYS A 115 -14.26 -15.87 13.15
C LYS A 115 -14.75 -15.48 11.75
N TRP A 116 -14.61 -14.20 11.38
CA TRP A 116 -15.03 -13.67 10.09
C TRP A 116 -14.12 -14.11 8.92
N LEU A 117 -12.94 -14.66 9.21
CA LEU A 117 -11.95 -15.17 8.24
C LEU A 117 -11.87 -16.71 8.20
N VAL A 118 -12.73 -17.41 8.94
CA VAL A 118 -12.78 -18.88 8.90
C VAL A 118 -13.22 -19.39 7.52
N SER A 119 -14.21 -18.72 6.92
CA SER A 119 -14.74 -19.08 5.60
C SER A 119 -13.70 -18.87 4.50
N PHE A 120 -13.54 -19.86 3.61
CA PHE A 120 -12.72 -19.71 2.41
C PHE A 120 -13.25 -18.58 1.51
N TYR A 121 -14.56 -18.44 1.37
CA TYR A 121 -15.16 -17.41 0.51
C TYR A 121 -14.82 -16.00 0.99
N ASN A 122 -14.86 -15.75 2.30
CA ASN A 122 -14.48 -14.44 2.86
C ASN A 122 -12.99 -14.17 2.63
N ARG A 123 -12.13 -15.18 2.81
CA ARG A 123 -10.68 -15.07 2.56
C ARG A 123 -10.35 -14.86 1.08
N ALA A 124 -11.06 -15.54 0.17
CA ALA A 124 -10.91 -15.33 -1.26
C ALA A 124 -11.38 -13.92 -1.65
N LEU A 125 -12.56 -13.51 -1.18
CA LEU A 125 -13.13 -12.19 -1.48
C LEU A 125 -12.22 -11.04 -1.02
N ILE A 126 -11.76 -11.06 0.24
CA ILE A 126 -10.85 -10.02 0.75
C ILE A 126 -9.49 -10.05 0.03
N THR A 127 -9.00 -11.23 -0.35
CA THR A 127 -7.76 -11.35 -1.14
C THR A 127 -7.92 -10.71 -2.51
N LEU A 128 -9.02 -10.99 -3.20
CA LEU A 128 -9.31 -10.40 -4.51
C LEU A 128 -9.51 -8.89 -4.41
N LEU A 129 -10.23 -8.40 -3.39
CA LEU A 129 -10.43 -6.97 -3.17
C LEU A 129 -9.11 -6.25 -2.88
N LEU A 130 -8.22 -6.84 -2.08
CA LEU A 130 -6.89 -6.27 -1.80
C LEU A 130 -5.95 -6.34 -3.01
N LEU A 131 -6.03 -7.40 -3.81
CA LEU A 131 -5.26 -7.55 -5.04
C LEU A 131 -5.64 -6.49 -6.07
N PHE A 132 -6.94 -6.26 -6.23
CA PHE A 132 -7.52 -5.32 -7.17
C PHE A 132 -7.92 -4.01 -6.49
N VAL A 133 -7.17 -3.52 -5.51
CA VAL A 133 -7.42 -2.16 -4.99
C VAL A 133 -7.25 -1.17 -6.15
N PRO A 134 -8.23 -0.26 -6.38
CA PRO A 134 -8.25 0.62 -7.55
C PRO A 134 -6.95 1.41 -7.75
N GLU A 135 -6.45 2.03 -6.68
CA GLU A 135 -5.26 2.89 -6.71
C GLU A 135 -4.03 2.13 -6.18
N SER A 136 -3.53 1.18 -6.97
CA SER A 136 -2.43 0.29 -6.58
C SER A 136 -1.24 0.25 -7.55
N LEU A 137 -1.28 1.00 -8.65
CA LEU A 137 -0.25 0.92 -9.69
C LEU A 137 1.08 1.47 -9.19
N GLU A 138 1.05 2.67 -8.60
CA GLU A 138 2.26 3.38 -8.15
C GLU A 138 3.07 2.53 -7.16
N ILE A 139 2.39 1.75 -6.33
CA ILE A 139 2.98 0.94 -5.26
C ILE A 139 3.37 -0.48 -5.68
N ALA A 140 3.09 -0.88 -6.92
CA ALA A 140 3.25 -2.25 -7.38
C ALA A 140 4.72 -2.57 -7.77
N LEU A 141 5.14 -3.80 -7.51
CA LEU A 141 6.44 -4.39 -7.90
C LEU A 141 7.72 -3.59 -7.58
N GLN A 142 7.77 -2.74 -6.56
CA GLN A 142 9.02 -2.06 -6.14
C GLN A 142 9.17 -1.97 -4.63
N SER A 143 10.37 -1.63 -4.16
CA SER A 143 10.67 -1.51 -2.73
C SER A 143 10.34 -0.13 -2.16
N LEU A 144 10.44 0.94 -2.97
CA LEU A 144 10.22 2.34 -2.58
C LEU A 144 8.97 2.58 -1.70
N HIS A 145 7.90 1.85 -1.97
CA HIS A 145 6.59 2.00 -1.32
C HIS A 145 6.25 0.88 -0.33
N ILE A 146 7.24 0.11 0.14
CA ILE A 146 7.08 -0.87 1.22
C ILE A 146 6.40 -0.26 2.46
N GLN A 147 6.67 1.02 2.76
CA GLN A 147 6.05 1.73 3.87
C GLN A 147 4.52 1.69 3.86
N PHE A 148 3.88 1.71 2.68
CA PHE A 148 2.42 1.65 2.57
C PHE A 148 1.89 0.25 2.89
N GLN A 149 2.62 -0.80 2.47
CA GLN A 149 2.27 -2.19 2.78
C GLN A 149 2.47 -2.51 4.27
N LEU A 150 3.56 -2.04 4.87
CA LEU A 150 3.80 -2.15 6.32
C LEU A 150 2.74 -1.40 7.14
N THR A 151 2.30 -0.25 6.65
CA THR A 151 1.27 0.55 7.32
C THR A 151 -0.10 -0.12 7.23
N LEU A 152 -0.47 -0.67 6.08
CA LEU A 152 -1.67 -1.49 5.92
C LEU A 152 -1.60 -2.75 6.80
N ALA A 153 -0.45 -3.43 6.85
CA ALA A 153 -0.24 -4.58 7.71
C ALA A 153 -0.41 -4.22 9.20
N ALA A 154 0.12 -3.09 9.65
CA ALA A 154 -0.07 -2.59 11.01
C ALA A 154 -1.54 -2.28 11.33
N ALA A 155 -2.29 -1.72 10.38
CA ALA A 155 -3.73 -1.48 10.53
C ALA A 155 -4.54 -2.80 10.57
N ILE A 156 -4.13 -3.82 9.82
CA ILE A 156 -4.72 -5.17 9.90
C ILE A 156 -4.45 -5.78 11.29
N ILE A 157 -3.21 -5.72 11.80
CA ILE A 157 -2.86 -6.26 13.13
C ILE A 157 -3.72 -5.66 14.24
N LEU A 158 -4.11 -4.39 14.12
CA LEU A 158 -4.97 -3.68 15.08
C LEU A 158 -6.36 -4.34 15.23
N ILE A 159 -6.92 -4.86 14.14
CA ILE A 159 -8.26 -5.46 14.15
C ILE A 159 -8.24 -6.96 14.41
N LEU A 160 -7.15 -7.66 14.09
CA LEU A 160 -7.04 -9.10 14.26
C LEU A 160 -6.98 -9.51 15.73
N ASP A 161 -7.55 -10.67 16.06
CA ASP A 161 -7.46 -11.27 17.39
C ASP A 161 -6.03 -11.69 17.75
N ASN A 162 -5.69 -11.60 19.04
CA ASN A 162 -4.39 -11.94 19.60
C ASN A 162 -4.37 -13.39 20.10
N THR A 163 -4.30 -14.38 19.20
CA THR A 163 -4.54 -15.80 19.57
C THR A 163 -3.33 -16.75 19.47
N SER A 164 -2.16 -16.32 18.95
CA SER A 164 -1.02 -17.23 18.82
C SER A 164 0.33 -16.62 19.21
N THR A 165 1.10 -17.36 20.00
CA THR A 165 2.44 -17.00 20.48
C THR A 165 3.48 -16.99 19.37
N HIS A 166 3.38 -17.89 18.39
CA HIS A 166 4.35 -17.94 17.27
C HIS A 166 4.24 -16.74 16.32
N GLN A 167 3.03 -16.20 16.08
CA GLN A 167 2.86 -15.02 15.22
C GLN A 167 3.13 -13.71 15.96
N ARG A 168 3.29 -13.75 17.29
CA ARG A 168 3.53 -12.56 18.13
C ARG A 168 4.75 -11.79 17.64
N TRP A 169 5.92 -12.44 17.59
CA TRP A 169 7.17 -11.79 17.19
C TRP A 169 7.12 -11.27 15.77
N PHE A 170 6.50 -12.01 14.86
CA PHE A 170 6.29 -11.56 13.49
C PHE A 170 5.48 -10.25 13.43
N LYS A 171 4.35 -10.17 14.17
CA LYS A 171 3.55 -8.96 14.28
C LYS A 171 4.34 -7.80 14.92
N LEU A 172 5.13 -8.05 15.96
CA LEU A 172 5.95 -7.03 16.61
C LEU A 172 7.05 -6.49 15.68
N ILE A 173 7.70 -7.36 14.89
CA ILE A 173 8.69 -6.94 13.89
C ILE A 173 8.05 -6.02 12.86
N ILE A 174 6.85 -6.38 12.36
CA ILE A 174 6.10 -5.52 11.43
C ILE A 174 5.83 -4.16 12.09
N LEU A 175 5.29 -4.15 13.31
CA LEU A 175 4.95 -2.92 14.03
C LEU A 175 6.16 -2.05 14.38
N LEU A 176 7.35 -2.63 14.54
CA LEU A 176 8.59 -1.89 14.70
C LEU A 176 9.09 -1.32 13.37
N LEU A 177 9.01 -2.09 12.28
CA LEU A 177 9.44 -1.67 10.95
C LEU A 177 8.53 -0.60 10.34
N THR A 178 7.23 -0.62 10.64
CA THR A 178 6.26 0.34 10.10
C THR A 178 6.68 1.81 10.35
N PRO A 179 6.92 2.28 11.59
CA PRO A 179 7.38 3.65 11.83
C PRO A 179 8.77 3.94 11.27
N LEU A 180 9.67 2.93 11.24
CA LEU A 180 11.01 3.08 10.67
C LEU A 180 11.03 3.08 9.14
N SER A 181 9.86 2.92 8.51
CA SER A 181 9.68 3.02 7.06
C SER A 181 9.05 4.34 6.63
N GLY A 182 8.40 5.08 7.54
CA GLY A 182 7.72 6.33 7.22
C GLY A 182 6.85 6.88 8.35
N VAL A 183 6.37 8.11 8.17
CA VAL A 183 5.70 8.89 9.23
C VAL A 183 4.23 8.54 9.44
N MET A 184 3.58 7.86 8.49
CA MET A 184 2.12 7.61 8.52
C MET A 184 1.65 6.74 9.71
N SER A 185 2.56 5.98 10.30
CA SER A 185 2.24 5.06 11.39
C SER A 185 1.87 5.77 12.70
N ILE A 186 2.24 7.04 12.86
CA ILE A 186 1.92 7.84 14.07
C ILE A 186 0.41 7.90 14.32
N LEU A 187 -0.38 7.93 13.24
CA LEU A 187 -1.83 7.96 13.28
C LEU A 187 -2.45 6.67 13.84
N LEU A 188 -1.71 5.55 13.85
CA LEU A 188 -2.17 4.31 14.45
C LEU A 188 -1.99 4.30 15.98
N LEU A 189 -1.08 5.11 16.55
CA LEU A 189 -0.84 5.14 18.00
C LEU A 189 -2.09 5.38 18.84
N PRO A 190 -2.93 6.41 18.59
CA PRO A 190 -4.14 6.62 19.38
C PRO A 190 -5.11 5.43 19.28
N LEU A 191 -5.17 4.76 18.13
CA LEU A 191 -6.04 3.60 17.93
C LEU A 191 -5.52 2.36 18.67
N TYR A 192 -4.20 2.13 18.67
CA TYR A 192 -3.57 1.09 19.47
C TYR A 192 -3.69 1.35 20.97
N ALA A 193 -3.55 2.61 21.41
CA ALA A 193 -3.77 3.00 22.80
C ALA A 193 -5.21 2.73 23.25
N LEU A 194 -6.19 3.11 22.40
CA LEU A 194 -7.61 2.83 22.65
C LEU A 194 -7.88 1.32 22.74
N ARG A 195 -7.26 0.52 21.85
CA ARG A 195 -7.33 -0.95 21.93
C ARG A 195 -6.69 -1.51 23.20
N CYS A 196 -5.56 -0.98 23.65
CA CYS A 196 -4.97 -1.38 24.92
C CYS A 196 -5.90 -1.12 26.10
N TYR A 197 -6.55 0.05 26.09
CA TYR A 197 -7.47 0.46 27.13
C TYR A 197 -8.73 -0.42 27.19
N ILE A 198 -9.29 -0.77 26.02
CA ILE A 198 -10.51 -1.57 25.91
C ILE A 198 -10.24 -3.07 26.11
N ASP A 199 -9.27 -3.63 25.40
CA ASP A 199 -9.01 -5.07 25.39
C ASP A 199 -8.30 -5.52 26.69
N LYS A 200 -7.54 -4.61 27.34
CA LYS A 200 -6.73 -4.88 28.56
C LYS A 200 -5.83 -6.12 28.47
N ASP A 201 -5.35 -6.40 27.26
CA ASP A 201 -4.55 -7.56 26.93
C ASP A 201 -3.05 -7.21 26.86
N ARG A 202 -2.20 -8.09 27.40
CA ARG A 202 -0.73 -7.91 27.40
C ARG A 202 -0.19 -7.79 25.97
N LEU A 203 -0.71 -8.58 25.03
CA LEU A 203 -0.22 -8.53 23.65
C LEU A 203 -0.59 -7.21 22.97
N ARG A 204 -1.72 -6.58 23.31
CA ARG A 204 -2.05 -5.22 22.85
C ARG A 204 -1.07 -4.19 23.39
N ILE A 205 -0.74 -4.27 24.67
CA ILE A 205 0.24 -3.37 25.31
C ILE A 205 1.59 -3.45 24.60
N GLU A 206 2.07 -4.66 24.31
CA GLU A 206 3.32 -4.86 23.58
C GLU A 206 3.27 -4.30 22.16
N GLN A 207 2.16 -4.49 21.44
CA GLN A 207 1.96 -3.91 20.11
C GLN A 207 2.01 -2.38 20.14
N PHE A 208 1.32 -1.76 21.10
CA PHE A 208 1.34 -0.31 21.30
C PHE A 208 2.75 0.21 21.59
N PHE A 209 3.45 -0.36 22.59
CA PHE A 209 4.78 0.11 22.95
C PHE A 209 5.80 -0.10 21.83
N THR A 210 5.69 -1.19 21.07
CA THR A 210 6.58 -1.45 19.92
C THR A 210 6.40 -0.39 18.85
N LEU A 211 5.15 -0.08 18.49
CA LEU A 211 4.83 0.98 17.54
C LEU A 211 5.25 2.36 18.07
N PHE A 212 5.06 2.61 19.36
CA PHE A 212 5.42 3.86 20.03
C PHE A 212 6.93 4.11 20.02
N ILE A 213 7.73 3.11 20.41
CA ILE A 213 9.20 3.18 20.38
C ILE A 213 9.70 3.47 18.96
N GLY A 214 9.17 2.76 17.96
CA GLY A 214 9.56 3.00 16.58
C GLY A 214 9.22 4.42 16.10
N ASN A 215 8.06 4.95 16.49
CA ASN A 215 7.70 6.35 16.20
C ASN A 215 8.63 7.34 16.91
N ILE A 216 8.99 7.11 18.17
CA ILE A 216 9.98 7.93 18.88
C ILE A 216 11.30 7.95 18.11
N ILE A 217 11.81 6.79 17.70
CA ILE A 217 13.07 6.71 16.93
C ILE A 217 12.95 7.52 15.64
N GLN A 218 11.85 7.35 14.90
CA GLN A 218 11.62 8.05 13.64
C GLN A 218 11.63 9.57 13.82
N PHE A 219 10.83 10.07 14.77
CA PHE A 219 10.66 11.51 14.96
C PHE A 219 11.82 12.19 15.70
N ALA A 220 12.51 11.47 16.60
CA ALA A 220 13.64 12.04 17.34
C ALA A 220 14.92 12.12 16.50
N PHE A 221 15.15 11.17 15.58
CA PHE A 221 16.44 11.06 14.88
C PHE A 221 16.38 11.32 13.38
N PHE A 222 15.24 11.04 12.72
CA PHE A 222 15.18 11.01 11.26
C PHE A 222 14.17 11.97 10.63
N TYR A 223 13.24 12.51 11.42
CA TYR A 223 12.25 13.44 10.91
C TYR A 223 12.86 14.82 10.65
N GLN A 224 12.64 15.33 9.43
CA GLN A 224 13.01 16.67 9.02
C GLN A 224 11.89 17.27 8.17
N SER A 225 11.69 18.58 8.23
CA SER A 225 10.75 19.25 7.33
C SER A 225 11.20 19.07 5.89
N PHE A 226 10.24 18.82 5.00
CA PHE A 226 10.52 18.64 3.57
C PHE A 226 9.77 19.70 2.77
N ASN A 227 10.51 20.55 2.06
CA ASN A 227 9.99 21.76 1.42
C ASN A 227 9.05 21.49 0.23
N LEU A 228 9.07 20.29 -0.34
CA LEU A 228 8.19 19.91 -1.44
C LEU A 228 6.79 19.47 -0.95
N ARG A 229 6.58 19.34 0.36
CA ARG A 229 5.27 19.02 0.92
C ARG A 229 4.46 20.29 1.11
N GLN A 230 3.18 20.17 0.80
CA GLN A 230 2.21 21.14 1.29
C GLN A 230 1.87 20.81 2.74
N TYR A 231 1.36 21.80 3.46
CA TYR A 231 0.87 21.69 4.84
C TYR A 231 -0.45 22.46 4.97
N HIS A 232 -1.33 22.27 4.00
CA HIS A 232 -2.65 22.88 3.95
C HIS A 232 -3.70 21.77 3.92
N THR A 233 -4.78 21.97 4.67
CA THR A 233 -5.94 21.08 4.63
C THR A 233 -7.20 21.92 4.80
N SER A 234 -8.18 21.68 3.93
CA SER A 234 -9.53 22.21 4.08
C SER A 234 -10.50 21.03 4.16
N LEU A 235 -11.61 21.20 4.88
CA LEU A 235 -12.65 20.18 4.95
C LEU A 235 -13.26 19.91 3.57
N THR A 236 -13.37 20.94 2.75
CA THR A 236 -13.86 20.85 1.36
C THR A 236 -12.93 20.02 0.50
N ASP A 237 -11.61 20.22 0.56
CA ASP A 237 -10.64 19.41 -0.18
C ASP A 237 -10.71 17.95 0.28
N PHE A 238 -10.73 17.72 1.59
CA PHE A 238 -10.84 16.37 2.14
C PHE A 238 -12.09 15.64 1.62
N LEU A 239 -13.27 16.25 1.71
CA LEU A 239 -14.52 15.62 1.26
C LEU A 239 -14.56 15.40 -0.26
N SER A 240 -13.99 16.31 -1.03
CA SER A 240 -13.90 16.22 -2.50
C SER A 240 -12.93 15.13 -2.94
N ILE A 241 -11.78 15.03 -2.27
CA ILE A 241 -10.77 13.99 -2.50
C ILE A 241 -11.31 12.63 -2.04
N PHE A 242 -11.98 12.56 -0.89
CA PHE A 242 -12.67 11.35 -0.44
C PHE A 242 -13.69 10.90 -1.48
N PHE A 243 -14.50 11.81 -2.02
CA PHE A 243 -15.42 11.49 -3.09
C PHE A 243 -14.67 10.93 -4.31
N ALA A 244 -13.65 11.64 -4.81
CA ALA A 244 -12.94 11.24 -6.03
C ALA A 244 -12.22 9.89 -5.85
N LYS A 245 -11.42 9.74 -4.79
CA LYS A 245 -10.56 8.59 -4.57
C LYS A 245 -11.25 7.41 -3.89
N GLU A 246 -12.19 7.62 -2.96
CA GLU A 246 -12.80 6.50 -2.20
C GLU A 246 -14.15 6.05 -2.77
N LEU A 247 -14.82 6.90 -3.57
CA LEU A 247 -16.15 6.61 -4.12
C LEU A 247 -16.18 6.62 -5.65
N TYR A 248 -15.68 7.65 -6.30
CA TYR A 248 -15.84 7.80 -7.74
C TYR A 248 -14.95 6.84 -8.53
N ILE A 249 -13.63 6.91 -8.34
CA ILE A 249 -12.67 6.04 -9.03
C ILE A 249 -12.91 4.54 -8.72
N PRO A 250 -13.15 4.11 -7.47
CA PRO A 250 -13.37 2.70 -7.18
C PRO A 250 -14.61 2.12 -7.89
N PHE A 251 -15.68 2.91 -8.04
CA PHE A 251 -16.93 2.44 -8.61
C PHE A 251 -17.05 2.67 -10.12
N PHE A 252 -16.42 3.70 -10.67
CA PHE A 252 -16.54 4.07 -12.09
C PHE A 252 -15.25 3.86 -12.88
N GLY A 253 -14.12 3.68 -12.19
CA GLY A 253 -12.80 3.52 -12.76
C GLY A 253 -12.19 4.77 -13.37
N ASN A 254 -11.06 4.57 -14.04
CA ASN A 254 -10.36 5.61 -14.80
C ASN A 254 -10.49 5.28 -16.29
N ASN A 255 -11.46 5.90 -16.96
CA ASN A 255 -11.77 5.64 -18.37
C ASN A 255 -12.31 6.90 -19.07
N SER A 256 -12.58 6.80 -20.37
CA SER A 256 -13.05 7.93 -21.19
C SER A 256 -14.37 8.55 -20.72
N LEU A 257 -15.20 7.82 -19.95
CA LEU A 257 -16.47 8.32 -19.44
C LEU A 257 -16.32 8.99 -18.07
N SER A 258 -15.45 8.47 -17.21
CA SER A 258 -15.22 8.95 -15.83
C SER A 258 -14.21 10.10 -15.76
N ASN A 259 -13.16 10.05 -16.57
CA ASN A 259 -12.08 11.05 -16.55
C ASN A 259 -12.56 12.50 -16.81
N PRO A 260 -13.50 12.77 -17.74
CA PRO A 260 -14.02 14.13 -17.94
C PRO A 260 -14.62 14.75 -16.68
N TYR A 261 -15.31 13.96 -15.86
CA TYR A 261 -15.89 14.45 -14.61
C TYR A 261 -14.80 14.70 -13.55
N LEU A 262 -13.77 13.86 -13.48
CA LEU A 262 -12.61 14.09 -12.62
C LEU A 262 -11.88 15.38 -13.01
N PHE A 263 -11.67 15.64 -14.31
CA PHE A 263 -11.08 16.90 -14.77
C PHE A 263 -11.98 18.12 -14.49
N TYR A 264 -13.30 17.95 -14.53
CA TYR A 264 -14.23 18.99 -14.07
C TYR A 264 -14.05 19.29 -12.58
N LEU A 265 -14.02 18.27 -11.71
CA LEU A 265 -13.76 18.46 -10.28
C LEU A 265 -12.38 19.09 -10.02
N GLN A 266 -11.37 18.68 -10.77
CA GLN A 266 -10.04 19.27 -10.73
C GLN A 266 -10.08 20.77 -11.03
N SER A 267 -10.80 21.16 -12.09
CA SER A 267 -10.95 22.56 -12.50
C SER A 267 -11.64 23.39 -11.42
N LEU A 268 -12.70 22.86 -10.79
CA LEU A 268 -13.37 23.53 -9.67
C LEU A 268 -12.39 23.79 -8.53
N VAL A 269 -11.68 22.77 -8.05
CA VAL A 269 -10.74 22.89 -6.92
C VAL A 269 -9.57 23.80 -7.27
N LYS A 270 -9.02 23.69 -8.48
CA LYS A 270 -7.95 24.58 -8.97
C LYS A 270 -8.38 26.05 -8.99
N ASN A 271 -9.64 26.32 -9.30
CA ASN A 271 -10.24 27.66 -9.29
C ASN A 271 -10.83 28.05 -7.91
N GLN A 272 -10.50 27.31 -6.84
CA GLN A 272 -10.98 27.55 -5.47
C GLN A 272 -12.51 27.50 -5.33
N GLN A 273 -13.18 26.75 -6.20
CA GLN A 273 -14.63 26.49 -6.14
C GLN A 273 -14.93 25.20 -5.40
N ILE A 274 -16.08 25.17 -4.71
CA ILE A 274 -16.49 24.02 -3.90
C ILE A 274 -17.32 23.06 -4.76
N PRO A 275 -16.90 21.78 -4.94
CA PRO A 275 -17.71 20.79 -5.63
C PRO A 275 -18.80 20.24 -4.68
N ILE A 276 -19.86 21.04 -4.46
CA ILE A 276 -20.91 20.80 -3.46
C ILE A 276 -21.49 19.37 -3.56
N LEU A 277 -21.79 18.90 -4.78
CA LEU A 277 -22.37 17.56 -4.99
C LEU A 277 -21.43 16.45 -4.48
N ALA A 278 -20.13 16.54 -4.78
CA ALA A 278 -19.13 15.58 -4.32
C ALA A 278 -19.05 15.55 -2.79
N CYS A 279 -19.01 16.73 -2.17
CA CYS A 279 -19.00 16.86 -0.70
C CYS A 279 -20.26 16.26 -0.04
N CYS A 280 -21.45 16.54 -0.59
CA CYS A 280 -22.71 16.00 -0.08
C CYS A 280 -22.75 14.46 -0.16
N ILE A 281 -22.28 13.87 -1.26
CA ILE A 281 -22.21 12.41 -1.42
C ILE A 281 -21.24 11.80 -0.40
N SER A 282 -20.07 12.41 -0.20
CA SER A 282 -19.10 11.96 0.83
C SER A 282 -19.71 11.98 2.24
N ILE A 283 -20.37 13.07 2.62
CA ILE A 283 -21.01 13.19 3.94
C ILE A 283 -22.10 12.12 4.10
N PHE A 284 -22.95 11.94 3.09
CA PHE A 284 -24.01 10.94 3.12
C PHE A 284 -23.45 9.51 3.25
N PHE A 285 -22.40 9.19 2.50
CA PHE A 285 -21.73 7.89 2.58
C PHE A 285 -21.15 7.64 3.99
N LEU A 286 -20.42 8.60 4.54
CA LEU A 286 -19.86 8.49 5.89
C LEU A 286 -20.95 8.35 6.95
N PHE A 287 -22.06 9.09 6.80
CA PHE A 287 -23.22 8.99 7.68
C PHE A 287 -23.80 7.56 7.67
N ILE A 288 -23.95 6.93 6.50
CA ILE A 288 -24.43 5.54 6.40
C ILE A 288 -23.52 4.58 7.17
N ILE A 289 -22.19 4.69 6.99
CA ILE A 289 -21.24 3.80 7.68
C ILE A 289 -21.31 4.01 9.20
N ILE A 290 -21.32 5.27 9.66
CA ILE A 290 -21.44 5.60 11.09
C ILE A 290 -22.76 5.07 11.65
N PHE A 291 -23.86 5.23 10.91
CA PHE A 291 -25.16 4.67 11.26
C PHE A 291 -25.11 3.14 11.39
N CYS A 292 -24.37 2.44 10.53
CA CYS A 292 -24.15 1.00 10.66
C CYS A 292 -23.41 0.63 11.96
N PHE A 293 -22.42 1.41 12.40
CA PHE A 293 -21.73 1.20 13.68
C PHE A 293 -22.62 1.47 14.89
N TYR A 294 -23.46 2.50 14.80
CA TYR A 294 -24.43 2.84 15.84
C TYR A 294 -25.49 1.73 15.99
N LYS A 295 -26.12 1.35 14.87
CA LYS A 295 -27.25 0.41 14.82
C LYS A 295 -26.84 -1.05 15.08
N TYR A 296 -25.65 -1.47 14.67
CA TYR A 296 -25.22 -2.87 14.74
C TYR A 296 -23.95 -3.03 15.59
N PRO A 297 -24.03 -3.26 16.91
CA PRO A 297 -22.86 -3.27 17.79
C PRO A 297 -21.71 -4.22 17.38
N LYS A 298 -22.02 -5.32 16.69
CA LYS A 298 -21.01 -6.27 16.17
C LYS A 298 -20.07 -5.66 15.12
N THR A 299 -20.48 -4.58 14.47
CA THR A 299 -19.67 -3.86 13.47
C THR A 299 -18.70 -2.86 14.09
N ARG A 300 -18.82 -2.52 15.38
CA ARG A 300 -18.03 -1.47 16.04
C ARG A 300 -16.52 -1.71 15.99
N LEU A 301 -16.08 -2.97 15.93
CA LEU A 301 -14.66 -3.29 15.74
C LEU A 301 -14.11 -2.72 14.43
N ALA A 302 -14.90 -2.67 13.38
CA ALA A 302 -14.46 -2.14 12.10
C ALA A 302 -14.47 -0.60 12.07
N SER A 303 -14.93 0.08 13.13
CA SER A 303 -14.77 1.53 13.25
C SER A 303 -13.30 1.95 13.34
N TYR A 304 -12.41 1.09 13.83
CA TYR A 304 -10.96 1.30 13.78
C TYR A 304 -10.44 1.38 12.33
N LEU A 305 -11.00 0.57 11.42
CA LEU A 305 -10.64 0.61 10.00
C LEU A 305 -11.07 1.94 9.36
N LEU A 306 -12.33 2.35 9.61
CA LEU A 306 -12.83 3.62 9.08
C LEU A 306 -12.03 4.80 9.67
N ALA A 307 -11.85 4.84 10.99
CA ALA A 307 -11.11 5.91 11.65
C ALA A 307 -9.70 6.03 11.06
N TYR A 308 -9.01 4.91 10.88
CA TYR A 308 -7.68 4.93 10.29
C TYR A 308 -7.68 5.33 8.81
N ALA A 309 -8.63 4.84 8.01
CA ALA A 309 -8.76 5.22 6.61
C ALA A 309 -8.94 6.75 6.46
N LEU A 310 -9.82 7.36 7.27
CA LEU A 310 -10.07 8.79 7.25
C LEU A 310 -8.86 9.61 7.73
N LEU A 311 -8.22 9.19 8.83
CA LEU A 311 -7.01 9.84 9.33
C LEU A 311 -5.86 9.76 8.33
N ASN A 312 -5.68 8.60 7.70
CA ASN A 312 -4.64 8.39 6.70
C ASN A 312 -4.89 9.27 5.48
N LEU A 313 -6.11 9.30 4.94
CA LEU A 313 -6.44 10.18 3.81
C LEU A 313 -6.25 11.65 4.17
N ALA A 314 -6.68 12.07 5.37
CA ALA A 314 -6.50 13.45 5.83
C ALA A 314 -5.01 13.84 5.92
N LEU A 315 -4.16 12.98 6.48
CA LEU A 315 -2.72 13.23 6.54
C LEU A 315 -2.07 13.18 5.15
N SER A 316 -2.51 12.28 4.29
CA SER A 316 -2.07 12.19 2.90
C SER A 316 -2.40 13.47 2.11
N THR A 317 -3.58 14.05 2.32
CA THR A 317 -3.95 15.35 1.74
C THR A 317 -3.14 16.47 2.34
N PHE A 318 -2.96 16.47 3.67
CA PHE A 318 -2.19 17.49 4.36
C PHE A 318 -0.73 17.52 3.94
N GLY A 319 -0.09 16.35 3.75
CA GLY A 319 1.35 16.19 3.50
C GLY A 319 1.72 15.75 2.08
N ILE A 320 0.83 15.99 1.11
CA ILE A 320 1.05 15.66 -0.31
C ILE A 320 2.27 16.40 -0.87
N ILE A 321 2.97 15.74 -1.79
CA ILE A 321 3.97 16.38 -2.65
C ILE A 321 3.25 16.90 -3.91
N GLY A 322 3.29 18.21 -4.11
CA GLY A 322 2.55 18.89 -5.18
C GLY A 322 1.19 19.45 -4.72
N PRO A 323 0.42 20.07 -5.63
CA PRO A 323 -0.87 20.68 -5.33
C PRO A 323 -1.97 19.66 -5.06
N THR A 324 -2.91 20.00 -4.18
CA THR A 324 -4.05 19.13 -3.79
C THR A 324 -4.96 18.74 -4.97
N TYR A 325 -5.05 19.56 -6.02
CA TYR A 325 -5.86 19.22 -7.19
C TYR A 325 -5.30 18.02 -8.00
N TRP A 326 -4.06 17.57 -7.75
CA TRP A 326 -3.52 16.35 -8.36
C TRP A 326 -4.24 15.07 -7.93
N PHE A 327 -4.99 15.08 -6.81
CA PHE A 327 -5.82 13.94 -6.43
C PHE A 327 -6.95 13.64 -7.43
N PHE A 328 -7.35 14.61 -8.24
CA PHE A 328 -8.37 14.42 -9.27
C PHE A 328 -7.75 13.97 -10.60
N GLU A 329 -6.43 14.02 -10.76
CA GLU A 329 -5.79 13.51 -11.96
C GLU A 329 -5.83 11.98 -11.97
N PRO A 330 -6.32 11.36 -13.05
CA PRO A 330 -6.25 9.92 -13.20
C PRO A 330 -4.80 9.45 -13.04
N TYR A 331 -4.62 8.37 -12.30
CA TYR A 331 -3.33 7.71 -12.07
C TYR A 331 -2.30 8.46 -11.23
N PHE A 332 -2.57 9.69 -10.80
CA PHE A 332 -1.73 10.42 -9.87
C PHE A 332 -2.16 10.17 -8.42
N CYS A 333 -1.20 10.33 -7.52
CA CYS A 333 -1.41 10.28 -6.07
C CYS A 333 -2.00 8.95 -5.58
N GLN A 334 -1.80 7.84 -6.31
CA GLN A 334 -2.42 6.56 -5.98
C GLN A 334 -1.95 6.06 -4.61
N ARG A 335 -0.65 6.20 -4.33
CA ARG A 335 -0.06 5.77 -3.05
C ARG A 335 -0.72 6.42 -1.84
N TYR A 336 -1.29 7.61 -1.99
CA TYR A 336 -1.96 8.36 -0.92
C TYR A 336 -3.37 7.86 -0.60
N ALA A 337 -4.04 7.19 -1.55
CA ALA A 337 -5.38 6.60 -1.39
C ALA A 337 -5.35 5.08 -1.15
N PHE A 338 -4.22 4.41 -1.45
CA PHE A 338 -4.12 2.96 -1.36
C PHE A 338 -4.54 2.39 0.01
N ILE A 339 -4.03 2.97 1.10
CA ILE A 339 -4.27 2.45 2.45
C ILE A 339 -5.76 2.60 2.81
N SER A 340 -6.33 3.79 2.60
CA SER A 340 -7.75 4.05 2.89
C SER A 340 -8.67 3.13 2.08
N GLN A 341 -8.45 3.00 0.77
CA GLN A 341 -9.21 2.10 -0.08
C GLN A 341 -9.11 0.64 0.37
N SER A 342 -7.90 0.19 0.72
CA SER A 342 -7.66 -1.17 1.22
C SER A 342 -8.45 -1.43 2.51
N LEU A 343 -8.47 -0.48 3.43
CA LEU A 343 -9.21 -0.60 4.69
C LEU A 343 -10.72 -0.59 4.48
N LEU A 344 -11.23 0.20 3.52
CA LEU A 344 -12.64 0.17 3.13
C LEU A 344 -13.03 -1.16 2.48
N CYS A 345 -12.13 -1.78 1.69
CA CYS A 345 -12.34 -3.13 1.18
C CYS A 345 -12.44 -4.17 2.31
N ILE A 346 -11.57 -4.08 3.32
CA ILE A 346 -11.63 -4.95 4.51
C ILE A 346 -12.93 -4.70 5.29
N LEU A 347 -13.33 -3.43 5.45
CA LEU A 347 -14.57 -3.02 6.11
C LEU A 347 -15.80 -3.64 5.45
N LEU A 348 -15.86 -3.66 4.11
CA LEU A 348 -16.96 -4.29 3.36
C LEU A 348 -17.08 -5.78 3.69
N VAL A 349 -15.97 -6.53 3.68
CA VAL A 349 -15.99 -7.97 4.02
C VAL A 349 -16.39 -8.18 5.49
N TYR A 350 -15.93 -7.31 6.39
CA TYR A 350 -16.33 -7.35 7.79
C TYR A 350 -17.84 -7.08 7.98
N PHE A 351 -18.41 -6.20 7.17
CA PHE A 351 -19.86 -5.92 7.13
C PHE A 351 -20.67 -7.08 6.57
N ILE A 352 -20.19 -7.78 5.54
CA ILE A 352 -20.83 -9.02 5.03
C ILE A 352 -20.99 -10.04 6.17
N TYR A 353 -20.03 -10.14 7.09
CA TYR A 353 -20.12 -11.07 8.21
C TYR A 353 -21.08 -10.62 9.33
N ASN A 354 -21.15 -9.31 9.61
CA ASN A 354 -21.80 -8.81 10.83
C ASN A 354 -23.15 -8.09 10.64
N LEU A 355 -23.48 -7.64 9.43
CA LEU A 355 -24.75 -6.97 9.15
C LEU A 355 -25.91 -7.97 8.99
N PRO A 356 -27.18 -7.54 9.10
CA PRO A 356 -28.33 -8.37 8.73
C PRO A 356 -28.36 -8.65 7.22
N LYS A 357 -29.12 -9.67 6.79
CA LYS A 357 -29.17 -10.17 5.40
C LYS A 357 -29.25 -9.06 4.34
N THR A 358 -30.12 -8.06 4.52
CA THR A 358 -30.23 -6.93 3.58
C THR A 358 -28.91 -6.17 3.44
N GLY A 359 -28.24 -5.85 4.56
CA GLY A 359 -26.94 -5.19 4.55
C GLY A 359 -25.84 -6.09 3.98
N GLN A 360 -25.89 -7.40 4.23
CA GLN A 360 -24.97 -8.36 3.64
C GLN A 360 -25.08 -8.37 2.11
N TYR A 361 -26.30 -8.45 1.56
CA TYR A 361 -26.51 -8.44 0.12
C TYR A 361 -26.03 -7.15 -0.53
N ILE A 362 -26.26 -6.00 0.11
CA ILE A 362 -25.71 -4.72 -0.36
C ILE A 362 -24.18 -4.78 -0.39
N CYS A 363 -23.53 -5.20 0.70
CA CYS A 363 -22.07 -5.27 0.74
C CYS A 363 -21.49 -6.30 -0.25
N ILE A 364 -22.17 -7.43 -0.48
CA ILE A 364 -21.80 -8.42 -1.51
C ILE A 364 -21.90 -7.79 -2.90
N PHE A 365 -23.02 -7.13 -3.21
CA PHE A 365 -23.21 -6.43 -4.49
C PHE A 365 -22.13 -5.38 -4.71
N LEU A 366 -21.87 -4.52 -3.72
CA LEU A 366 -20.81 -3.51 -3.80
C LEU A 366 -19.43 -4.15 -3.98
N SER A 367 -19.13 -5.25 -3.28
CA SER A 367 -17.86 -5.96 -3.42
C SER A 367 -17.69 -6.57 -4.81
N ILE A 368 -18.73 -7.17 -5.37
CA ILE A 368 -18.71 -7.71 -6.74
C ILE A 368 -18.51 -6.59 -7.75
N TRP A 369 -19.24 -5.48 -7.61
CA TRP A 369 -19.10 -4.32 -8.47
C TRP A 369 -17.69 -3.73 -8.41
N LEU A 370 -17.14 -3.53 -7.21
CA LEU A 370 -15.77 -3.08 -7.00
C LEU A 370 -14.75 -4.02 -7.65
N LEU A 371 -14.94 -5.33 -7.55
CA LEU A 371 -14.07 -6.30 -8.24
C LEU A 371 -14.13 -6.13 -9.76
N ILE A 372 -15.33 -5.97 -10.34
CA ILE A 372 -15.49 -5.78 -11.78
C ILE A 372 -14.79 -4.49 -12.23
N ALA A 373 -15.13 -3.35 -11.59
CA ALA A 373 -14.58 -2.05 -11.93
C ALA A 373 -13.06 -2.02 -11.74
N SER A 374 -12.57 -2.55 -10.63
CA SER A 374 -11.13 -2.48 -10.31
C SER A 374 -10.31 -3.48 -11.12
N THR A 375 -10.83 -4.66 -11.45
CA THR A 375 -10.14 -5.59 -12.37
C THR A 375 -9.99 -4.96 -13.75
N TYR A 376 -11.02 -4.27 -14.24
CA TYR A 376 -10.94 -3.52 -15.49
C TYR A 376 -9.84 -2.44 -15.43
N ASN A 377 -9.84 -1.60 -14.39
CA ASN A 377 -8.80 -0.59 -14.20
C ASN A 377 -7.39 -1.18 -14.08
N TYR A 378 -7.28 -2.33 -13.40
CA TYR A 378 -6.00 -2.96 -13.10
C TYR A 378 -5.23 -3.35 -14.37
N TYR A 379 -5.93 -3.84 -15.39
CA TYR A 379 -5.33 -4.29 -16.65
C TYR A 379 -5.41 -3.26 -17.79
N HIS A 380 -6.38 -2.35 -17.77
CA HIS A 380 -6.52 -1.40 -18.86
C HIS A 380 -5.34 -0.41 -18.92
N PHE A 381 -4.67 -0.16 -17.78
CA PHE A 381 -3.50 0.69 -17.74
C PHE A 381 -2.21 -0.15 -17.85
N THR A 382 -1.58 -0.10 -19.03
CA THR A 382 -0.23 -0.61 -19.26
C THR A 382 0.61 0.51 -19.87
N SER A 383 1.92 0.51 -19.54
CA SER A 383 2.99 1.43 -19.98
C SER A 383 3.27 2.67 -19.10
N ILE A 384 4.02 2.45 -18.02
CA ILE A 384 4.75 3.53 -17.34
C ILE A 384 6.17 3.71 -17.95
N SER A 385 6.48 2.91 -18.97
CA SER A 385 7.83 2.63 -19.46
C SER A 385 8.11 3.06 -20.90
N TYR A 386 7.14 3.68 -21.61
CA TYR A 386 7.36 4.06 -23.01
C TYR A 386 8.60 4.96 -23.16
N GLY A 387 9.54 4.51 -23.98
CA GLY A 387 10.72 5.27 -24.37
C GLY A 387 11.93 5.18 -23.43
N VAL A 388 11.88 4.39 -22.36
CA VAL A 388 13.06 4.15 -21.51
C VAL A 388 13.72 2.82 -21.94
N PRO A 389 15.01 2.78 -22.34
CA PRO A 389 15.72 1.54 -22.71
C PRO A 389 15.68 0.49 -21.59
N PRO A 390 16.12 -0.77 -21.70
CA PRO A 390 16.25 -1.70 -20.55
C PRO A 390 17.46 -1.40 -19.62
N TRP A 391 17.39 -1.70 -18.31
CA TRP A 391 18.49 -1.44 -17.36
C TRP A 391 19.78 -2.13 -17.76
N ARG A 392 19.68 -3.42 -18.13
CA ARG A 392 20.82 -4.23 -18.54
C ARG A 392 21.57 -3.63 -19.73
N GLN A 393 20.85 -3.00 -20.67
CA GLN A 393 21.46 -2.32 -21.81
C GLN A 393 22.19 -1.05 -21.37
N GLN A 394 21.59 -0.25 -20.48
CA GLN A 394 22.24 0.94 -19.92
C GLN A 394 23.50 0.58 -19.13
N ILE A 395 23.48 -0.49 -18.33
CA ILE A 395 24.68 -0.95 -17.60
C ILE A 395 25.78 -1.40 -18.56
N LYS A 396 25.43 -2.02 -19.70
CA LYS A 396 26.42 -2.36 -20.73
C LYS A 396 27.08 -1.10 -21.30
N LEU A 397 26.30 -0.06 -21.61
CA LEU A 397 26.83 1.23 -22.09
C LEU A 397 27.70 1.90 -21.01
N TRP A 398 27.24 1.93 -19.76
CA TRP A 398 27.95 2.54 -18.64
C TRP A 398 29.31 1.88 -18.36
N LYS A 399 29.43 0.56 -18.58
CA LYS A 399 30.72 -0.13 -18.47
C LYS A 399 31.77 0.38 -19.47
N HIS A 400 31.35 0.88 -20.62
CA HIS A 400 32.23 1.44 -21.65
C HIS A 400 32.38 2.97 -21.52
N HIS A 401 31.34 3.65 -21.00
CA HIS A 401 31.29 5.10 -20.81
C HIS A 401 30.75 5.40 -19.40
N PRO A 402 31.60 5.39 -18.36
CA PRO A 402 31.15 5.53 -16.97
C PRO A 402 30.53 6.87 -16.60
N ASP A 403 30.71 7.87 -17.47
CA ASP A 403 30.16 9.22 -17.37
C ASP A 403 28.68 9.30 -17.77
N ILE A 404 28.11 8.25 -18.39
CA ILE A 404 26.71 8.30 -18.82
C ILE A 404 25.73 8.37 -17.65
N ILE A 405 24.66 9.14 -17.88
CA ILE A 405 23.50 9.19 -16.98
C ILE A 405 22.61 7.98 -17.29
N ILE A 406 22.50 7.06 -16.34
CA ILE A 406 21.66 5.87 -16.45
C ILE A 406 20.22 6.27 -16.19
N LYS A 407 19.34 6.08 -17.18
CA LYS A 407 17.89 6.33 -16.97
C LYS A 407 17.31 5.31 -15.98
N THR A 408 16.27 5.69 -15.24
CA THR A 408 15.43 4.81 -14.40
C THR A 408 13.96 4.97 -14.82
N TRP A 409 13.02 4.27 -14.17
CA TRP A 409 11.57 4.47 -14.42
C TRP A 409 10.94 5.38 -13.38
N PRO A 410 9.79 6.01 -13.63
CA PRO A 410 9.23 6.30 -14.95
C PRO A 410 10.16 7.21 -15.78
N TYR A 411 9.74 7.55 -17.00
CA TYR A 411 10.43 8.57 -17.80
C TYR A 411 10.68 9.86 -16.99
N GLY A 412 11.85 10.48 -17.18
CA GLY A 412 12.28 11.67 -16.44
C GLY A 412 13.20 11.36 -15.24
N TRP A 413 13.28 10.12 -14.79
CA TRP A 413 14.18 9.72 -13.71
C TRP A 413 15.51 9.17 -14.24
N SER A 414 16.58 9.45 -13.49
CA SER A 414 17.92 8.96 -13.82
C SER A 414 18.87 9.04 -12.64
N ILE A 415 19.94 8.26 -12.71
CA ILE A 415 21.04 8.27 -11.74
C ILE A 415 22.39 8.23 -12.46
N GLN A 416 23.42 8.74 -11.80
CA GLN A 416 24.80 8.65 -12.27
C GLN A 416 25.60 7.85 -11.24
N LEU A 417 26.07 6.66 -11.63
CA LEU A 417 26.83 5.79 -10.75
C LEU A 417 28.33 6.02 -10.98
N PRO A 418 29.13 6.30 -9.94
CA PRO A 418 30.58 6.36 -10.09
C PRO A 418 31.13 4.97 -10.40
N TYR A 419 32.17 4.94 -11.23
CA TYR A 419 32.82 3.71 -11.62
C TYR A 419 33.52 3.05 -10.42
N ASN A 420 33.22 1.78 -10.17
CA ASN A 420 33.85 1.01 -9.11
C ASN A 420 34.22 -0.39 -9.63
N HIS A 421 35.51 -0.66 -9.77
CA HIS A 421 36.04 -1.91 -10.31
C HIS A 421 35.63 -3.16 -9.50
N GLN A 422 35.35 -3.04 -8.20
CA GLN A 422 35.10 -4.17 -7.31
C GLN A 422 33.72 -4.83 -7.49
N HIS A 423 32.75 -4.16 -8.12
CA HIS A 423 31.35 -4.62 -8.21
C HIS A 423 30.87 -4.91 -9.65
N ILE A 424 31.80 -5.08 -10.59
CA ILE A 424 31.51 -5.26 -12.02
C ILE A 424 31.26 -6.73 -12.41
N GLN A 425 31.76 -7.66 -11.60
CA GLN A 425 31.56 -9.11 -11.72
C GLN A 425 30.23 -9.50 -11.07
#